data_AF-Q0U8I6-F1
#
_entry.id   AF-Q0U8I6-F1
#
_cell.length_a   1.000
_cell.length_b   1.000
_cell.length_c   1.000
_cell.angle_alpha   90.00
_cell.angle_beta   90.00
_cell.angle_gamma   90.00
#
_symmetry.space_group_name_H-M   'P 1'
#
loop_
_entity.id
_entity.type
_entity.pdbx_description
1 polymer ?
#
loop_
_entity_poly.entity_id
_entity_poly.type
_entity_poly.pdbx_seq_one_letter_code
_entity_poly.pdbx_strand_id
1 'polypeptide(L)'
;MAWAPGNFGVVTHYKIEVQQDKDYEGSKGLWIGFVYRDNTYKALLDILRRKAEDPNLPRGYDFTVNVTSRSADLVAVYPGTKDQLRKAVGHVDHPENLEKLLDGKYAMIVCWAQFLNIKGEPAYDPSFFEEIKKVPYDTEKPIILNKDLEVSGFLDKAREFDFPYIKRTYTTKKFTSPDWSEWFQGRVSEIIGSKENPKGKPGLWISSQIQMYGGENSMFIKNGLAKNGTAIANRDSIISGTWDAFYTVPGPHLPEDTKSSRPEAEEWQRKNDEGLKKHYSDTDRRLLWGSWGDWDLSKPEVWKCYYDDETFKKLQSIRKKADPHEEV
;
A
#
# COMPACT_ATOMS: atom_id res chain seq x y z
N MET A 1 18.51 7.67 -7.59
CA MET A 1 17.73 8.65 -8.38
C MET A 1 16.54 7.92 -8.98
N ALA A 2 15.33 8.28 -8.56
CA ALA A 2 14.11 7.68 -9.08
C ALA A 2 13.79 8.31 -10.44
N TRP A 3 13.94 7.53 -11.51
CA TRP A 3 13.45 7.87 -12.84
C TRP A 3 11.94 7.59 -12.88
N ALA A 4 11.17 8.45 -12.24
CA ALA A 4 9.72 8.47 -12.44
C ALA A 4 9.45 9.33 -13.69
N PRO A 5 8.67 8.85 -14.69
CA PRO A 5 8.18 9.70 -15.77
C PRO A 5 7.47 10.92 -15.16
N GLY A 6 7.82 12.11 -15.63
CA GLY A 6 7.12 13.34 -15.23
C GLY A 6 7.82 14.16 -14.14
N ASN A 7 9.14 14.02 -13.97
CA ASN A 7 9.90 15.03 -13.23
C ASN A 7 10.14 16.26 -14.12
N PHE A 8 9.25 17.25 -14.02
CA PHE A 8 9.28 18.47 -14.83
C PHE A 8 10.07 19.64 -14.21
N GLY A 9 10.76 19.43 -13.07
CA GLY A 9 11.47 20.52 -12.43
C GLY A 9 12.37 20.11 -11.27
N VAL A 10 13.18 21.06 -10.82
CA VAL A 10 14.08 20.87 -9.67
C VAL A 10 13.48 21.53 -8.45
N VAL A 11 13.37 20.79 -7.34
CA VAL A 11 13.04 21.38 -6.04
C VAL A 11 14.27 22.17 -5.56
N THR A 12 14.19 23.50 -5.58
CA THR A 12 15.31 24.35 -5.16
C THR A 12 15.23 24.74 -3.69
N HIS A 13 14.02 24.87 -3.14
CA HIS A 13 13.77 25.25 -1.76
C HIS A 13 12.51 24.56 -1.26
N TYR A 14 12.51 24.13 0.00
CA TYR A 14 11.34 23.60 0.67
C TYR A 14 11.36 24.04 2.14
N LYS A 15 10.17 24.23 2.73
CA LYS A 15 9.99 24.45 4.16
C LYS A 15 9.35 23.21 4.74
N ILE A 16 9.98 22.63 5.76
CA ILE A 16 9.39 21.57 6.57
C ILE A 16 8.76 22.22 7.79
N GLU A 17 7.51 21.87 8.07
CA GLU A 17 6.87 22.15 9.34
C GLU A 17 6.72 20.84 10.10
N VAL A 18 7.32 20.77 11.29
CA VAL A 18 7.26 19.58 12.14
C VAL A 18 6.01 19.68 13.01
N GLN A 19 5.08 18.77 12.80
CA GLN A 19 3.93 18.57 13.68
C GLN A 19 4.41 17.87 14.96
N GLN A 20 4.02 18.37 16.14
CA GLN A 20 4.43 17.79 17.43
C GLN A 20 3.31 16.96 18.02
N ASP A 21 3.62 15.80 18.59
CA ASP A 21 2.61 14.90 19.19
C ASP A 21 1.78 15.57 20.27
N LYS A 22 2.37 16.50 21.04
CA LYS A 22 1.70 17.30 22.06
C LYS A 22 0.55 18.16 21.51
N ASP A 23 0.58 18.47 20.22
CA ASP A 23 -0.47 19.27 19.57
C ASP A 23 -1.69 18.39 19.20
N TYR A 24 -1.58 17.06 19.38
CA TYR A 24 -2.58 16.06 19.01
C TYR A 24 -2.80 15.04 20.15
N GLU A 25 -2.78 15.49 21.41
CA GLU A 25 -3.03 14.66 22.59
C GLU A 25 -4.32 13.85 22.46
N GLY A 26 -4.27 12.54 22.74
CA GLY A 26 -5.43 11.64 22.60
C GLY A 26 -5.56 10.96 21.25
N SER A 27 -4.63 11.19 20.32
CA SER A 27 -4.47 10.38 19.10
C SER A 27 -4.32 8.88 19.43
N LYS A 28 -4.75 8.01 18.50
CA LYS A 28 -4.74 6.56 18.68
C LYS A 28 -4.08 5.86 17.51
N GLY A 29 -3.37 4.80 17.85
CA GLY A 29 -2.71 3.93 16.90
C GLY A 29 -3.07 2.47 17.12
N LEU A 30 -3.25 1.76 16.01
CA LEU A 30 -3.41 0.31 15.98
C LEU A 30 -2.45 -0.26 14.94
N TRP A 31 -1.50 -1.05 15.41
CA TRP A 31 -0.76 -1.99 14.57
C TRP A 31 -1.30 -3.38 14.87
N ILE A 32 -1.70 -4.11 13.83
CA ILE A 32 -2.21 -5.46 13.99
C ILE A 32 -1.70 -6.36 12.86
N GLY A 33 -1.15 -7.52 13.24
CA GLY A 33 -0.66 -8.54 12.34
C GLY A 33 -1.52 -9.81 12.40
N PHE A 34 -1.90 -10.33 11.25
CA PHE A 34 -2.59 -11.61 11.11
C PHE A 34 -1.76 -12.55 10.25
N VAL A 35 -1.73 -13.83 10.59
CA VAL A 35 -1.29 -14.84 9.63
C VAL A 35 -2.25 -14.83 8.44
N TYR A 36 -1.71 -14.86 7.23
CA TYR A 36 -2.52 -14.73 6.01
C TYR A 36 -3.57 -15.84 5.92
N ARG A 37 -4.82 -15.41 5.77
CA ARG A 37 -5.98 -16.24 5.44
C ARG A 37 -6.90 -15.46 4.52
N ASP A 38 -7.50 -16.16 3.57
CA ASP A 38 -8.37 -15.59 2.55
C ASP A 38 -9.54 -14.80 3.17
N ASN A 39 -10.23 -15.40 4.15
CA ASN A 39 -11.38 -14.77 4.82
C ASN A 39 -10.98 -13.54 5.65
N THR A 40 -9.86 -13.60 6.38
CA THR A 40 -9.32 -12.46 7.12
C THR A 40 -8.97 -11.32 6.18
N TYR A 41 -8.22 -11.62 5.12
CA TYR A 41 -7.77 -10.60 4.17
C TYR A 41 -8.96 -9.95 3.46
N LYS A 42 -9.90 -10.75 2.95
CA LYS A 42 -11.12 -10.24 2.33
C LYS A 42 -11.91 -9.33 3.29
N ALA A 43 -12.11 -9.75 4.54
CA ALA A 43 -12.84 -8.94 5.53
C ALA A 43 -12.17 -7.59 5.78
N LEU A 44 -10.84 -7.56 5.85
CA LEU A 44 -10.07 -6.32 6.00
C LEU A 44 -10.17 -5.42 4.75
N LEU A 45 -10.12 -6.00 3.55
CA LEU A 45 -10.35 -5.28 2.29
C LEU A 45 -11.77 -4.70 2.21
N ASP A 46 -12.78 -5.44 2.68
CA ASP A 46 -14.18 -4.98 2.75
C ASP A 46 -14.32 -3.78 3.70
N ILE A 47 -13.65 -3.80 4.86
CA ILE A 47 -13.58 -2.65 5.76
C ILE A 47 -12.90 -1.47 5.07
N LEU A 48 -11.73 -1.69 4.47
CA LEU A 48 -10.95 -0.63 3.82
C LEU A 48 -11.74 0.04 2.71
N ARG A 49 -12.38 -0.74 1.83
CA ARG A 49 -13.22 -0.22 0.76
C ARG A 49 -14.39 0.60 1.32
N ARG A 50 -15.15 0.05 2.28
CA ARG A 50 -16.31 0.74 2.85
C ARG A 50 -15.92 2.06 3.51
N LYS A 51 -14.78 2.10 4.21
CA LYS A 51 -14.27 3.32 4.85
C LYS A 51 -13.74 4.32 3.82
N ALA A 52 -13.08 3.86 2.75
CA ALA A 52 -12.64 4.72 1.66
C ALA A 52 -13.82 5.40 0.92
N GLU A 53 -14.94 4.67 0.77
CA GLU A 53 -16.16 5.17 0.13
C GLU A 53 -17.07 5.99 1.06
N ASP A 54 -16.77 6.07 2.37
CA ASP A 54 -17.57 6.83 3.34
C ASP A 54 -17.26 8.34 3.24
N PRO A 55 -18.18 9.17 2.72
CA PRO A 55 -17.93 10.61 2.59
C PRO A 55 -17.76 11.31 3.95
N ASN A 56 -18.29 10.71 5.02
CA ASN A 56 -18.29 11.27 6.37
C ASN A 56 -17.10 10.79 7.21
N LEU A 57 -16.18 9.99 6.65
CA LEU A 57 -15.01 9.54 7.38
C LEU A 57 -14.26 10.78 7.93
N PRO A 58 -14.03 10.88 9.26
CA PRO A 58 -13.33 12.02 9.82
C PRO A 58 -11.90 12.11 9.29
N ARG A 59 -11.42 13.33 9.08
CA ARG A 59 -10.08 13.62 8.52
C ARG A 59 -8.94 12.91 9.27
N GLY A 60 -9.09 12.73 10.57
CA GLY A 60 -8.06 12.17 11.43
C GLY A 60 -7.80 10.68 11.23
N TYR A 61 -8.68 9.96 10.51
CA TYR A 61 -8.54 8.53 10.34
C TYR A 61 -7.67 8.15 9.14
N ASP A 62 -6.81 7.17 9.39
CA ASP A 62 -6.01 6.51 8.37
C ASP A 62 -6.09 4.98 8.53
N PHE A 63 -6.03 4.24 7.42
CA PHE A 63 -6.04 2.78 7.42
C PHE A 63 -5.31 2.19 6.21
N THR A 64 -4.40 1.28 6.51
CA THR A 64 -3.69 0.46 5.53
C THR A 64 -3.97 -1.02 5.78
N VAL A 65 -4.03 -1.78 4.69
CA VAL A 65 -4.04 -3.25 4.72
C VAL A 65 -2.93 -3.72 3.79
N ASN A 66 -1.88 -4.25 4.41
CA ASN A 66 -0.70 -4.71 3.70
C ASN A 66 -0.61 -6.23 3.76
N VAL A 67 -0.03 -6.84 2.74
CA VAL A 67 0.27 -8.26 2.72
C VAL A 67 1.71 -8.45 2.30
N THR A 68 2.39 -9.36 2.99
CA THR A 68 3.73 -9.79 2.63
C THR A 68 3.82 -11.31 2.62
N SER A 69 4.49 -11.87 1.63
CA SER A 69 4.76 -13.31 1.54
C SER A 69 5.66 -13.82 2.68
N ARG A 70 5.77 -15.15 2.78
CA ARG A 70 6.77 -15.83 3.62
C ARG A 70 8.18 -15.31 3.30
N SER A 71 9.08 -15.42 4.26
CA SER A 71 10.46 -14.94 4.28
C SER A 71 10.60 -13.42 4.35
N ALA A 72 9.50 -12.69 4.45
CA ALA A 72 9.54 -11.28 4.77
C ALA A 72 10.00 -11.05 6.21
N ASP A 73 10.84 -10.04 6.39
CA ASP A 73 11.32 -9.65 7.70
C ASP A 73 10.23 -8.87 8.44
N LEU A 74 9.54 -9.54 9.37
CA LEU A 74 8.50 -8.88 10.15
C LEU A 74 9.03 -7.80 11.08
N VAL A 75 10.31 -7.87 11.46
CA VAL A 75 10.95 -6.79 12.21
C VAL A 75 11.02 -5.53 11.36
N ALA A 76 11.24 -5.68 10.04
CA ALA A 76 11.31 -4.54 9.13
C ALA A 76 9.98 -3.79 8.99
N VAL A 77 8.83 -4.44 9.22
CA VAL A 77 7.48 -3.82 9.14
C VAL A 77 6.85 -3.57 10.52
N TYR A 78 7.63 -3.76 11.57
CA TYR A 78 7.24 -3.54 12.95
C TYR A 78 7.73 -2.17 13.43
N PRO A 79 6.88 -1.33 14.05
CA PRO A 79 7.24 0.04 14.41
C PRO A 79 8.16 0.17 15.64
N GLY A 80 8.58 -0.94 16.25
CA GLY A 80 9.45 -0.95 17.42
C GLY A 80 10.68 -1.85 17.23
N THR A 81 11.35 -2.20 18.32
CA THR A 81 12.51 -3.10 18.27
C THR A 81 12.10 -4.57 18.17
N LYS A 82 13.00 -5.43 17.68
CA LYS A 82 12.80 -6.90 17.68
C LYS A 82 12.42 -7.45 19.06
N ASP A 83 12.99 -6.89 20.12
CA ASP A 83 12.68 -7.32 21.50
C ASP A 83 11.32 -6.81 21.98
N GLN A 84 10.89 -5.61 21.55
CA GLN A 84 9.53 -5.15 21.80
C GLN A 84 8.52 -6.02 21.05
N LEU A 85 8.82 -6.42 19.81
CA LEU A 85 8.00 -7.36 19.05
C LEU A 85 7.91 -8.71 19.77
N ARG A 86 9.05 -9.27 20.21
CA ARG A 86 9.07 -10.51 21.00
C ARG A 86 8.19 -10.42 22.26
N LYS A 87 8.25 -9.31 23.00
CA LYS A 87 7.40 -9.09 24.18
C LYS A 87 5.91 -8.97 23.82
N ALA A 88 5.59 -8.22 22.77
CA ALA A 88 4.22 -8.03 22.29
C ALA A 88 3.59 -9.37 21.86
N VAL A 89 4.38 -10.21 21.19
CA VAL A 89 3.95 -11.53 20.72
C VAL A 89 4.04 -12.58 21.85
N GLY A 90 4.79 -12.32 22.93
CA GLY A 90 4.82 -13.17 24.14
C GLY A 90 3.49 -13.28 24.90
N HIS A 91 2.47 -12.51 24.48
CA HIS A 91 1.07 -12.63 24.92
C HIS A 91 0.19 -13.44 23.95
N VAL A 92 0.78 -14.06 22.93
CA VAL A 92 0.10 -15.01 22.05
C VAL A 92 0.12 -16.38 22.72
N ASP A 93 -1.02 -17.08 22.74
CA ASP A 93 -1.22 -18.37 23.43
C ASP A 93 -0.34 -19.53 22.92
N HIS A 94 0.57 -19.27 21.96
CA HIS A 94 1.41 -20.26 21.27
C HIS A 94 2.84 -19.73 21.03
N PRO A 95 3.69 -19.62 22.08
CA PRO A 95 5.06 -19.14 21.97
C PRO A 95 5.94 -19.97 21.02
N GLU A 96 5.57 -21.20 20.69
CA GLU A 96 6.24 -22.04 19.69
C GLU A 96 6.08 -21.54 18.24
N ASN A 97 5.07 -20.71 17.97
CA ASN A 97 4.85 -20.08 16.66
C ASN A 97 5.49 -18.69 16.58
N LEU A 98 5.94 -18.12 17.70
CA LEU A 98 6.66 -16.84 17.77
C LEU A 98 7.94 -16.87 16.94
N GLU A 99 8.82 -17.83 17.19
CA GLU A 99 10.10 -17.91 16.48
C GLU A 99 9.88 -18.18 14.99
N LYS A 100 8.92 -19.04 14.65
CA LYS A 100 8.54 -19.28 13.24
C LYS A 100 8.05 -18.02 12.54
N LEU A 101 7.26 -17.21 13.25
CA LEU A 101 6.76 -15.95 12.73
C LEU A 101 7.90 -14.93 12.54
N LEU A 102 8.77 -14.77 13.54
CA LEU A 102 9.94 -13.90 13.47
C LEU A 102 10.97 -14.34 12.41
N ASP A 103 11.02 -15.64 12.12
CA ASP A 103 11.81 -16.23 11.04
C ASP A 103 11.14 -16.08 9.65
N GLY A 104 10.00 -15.38 9.57
CA GLY A 104 9.27 -15.16 8.32
C GLY A 104 8.60 -16.43 7.78
N LYS A 105 8.36 -17.48 8.57
CA LYS A 105 7.77 -18.73 8.03
C LYS A 105 6.32 -18.59 7.58
N TYR A 106 5.64 -17.51 7.98
CA TYR A 106 4.27 -17.22 7.60
C TYR A 106 4.20 -16.02 6.66
N ALA A 107 3.27 -16.09 5.71
CA ALA A 107 2.80 -14.88 5.04
C ALA A 107 1.89 -14.13 5.99
N MET A 108 1.95 -12.80 5.96
CA MET A 108 1.31 -11.94 6.95
C MET A 108 0.44 -10.90 6.28
N ILE A 109 -0.70 -10.61 6.92
CA ILE A 109 -1.47 -9.40 6.70
C ILE A 109 -1.07 -8.44 7.83
N VAL A 110 -0.66 -7.23 7.48
CA VAL A 110 -0.27 -6.18 8.45
C VAL A 110 -1.15 -4.98 8.21
N CYS A 111 -1.90 -4.57 9.23
CA CYS A 111 -2.76 -3.40 9.15
C CYS A 111 -2.28 -2.32 10.09
N TRP A 112 -2.17 -1.10 9.58
CA TRP A 112 -1.97 0.09 10.40
C TRP A 112 -3.24 0.93 10.33
N ALA A 113 -3.83 1.21 11.48
CA ALA A 113 -4.92 2.18 11.60
C ALA A 113 -4.52 3.28 12.57
N GLN A 114 -4.86 4.51 12.25
CA GLN A 114 -4.50 5.68 13.04
C GLN A 114 -5.70 6.61 13.16
N PHE A 115 -5.78 7.31 14.29
CA PHE A 115 -6.67 8.44 14.52
C PHE A 115 -5.83 9.59 15.07
N LEU A 116 -5.77 10.70 14.35
CA LEU A 116 -5.16 11.94 14.80
C LEU A 116 -6.24 12.81 15.48
N ASN A 117 -6.03 13.17 16.75
CA ASN A 117 -6.95 14.04 17.48
C ASN A 117 -6.75 15.51 17.07
N ILE A 118 -7.52 15.95 16.07
CA ILE A 118 -7.45 17.31 15.55
C ILE A 118 -8.48 18.18 16.26
N LYS A 119 -8.05 19.34 16.80
CA LYS A 119 -8.95 20.29 17.46
C LYS A 119 -10.09 20.72 16.54
N GLY A 120 -11.33 20.50 16.98
CA GLY A 120 -12.55 20.88 16.25
C GLY A 120 -13.08 19.80 15.29
N GLU A 121 -12.40 18.67 15.16
CA GLU A 121 -12.88 17.50 14.44
C GLU A 121 -13.61 16.51 15.39
N PRO A 122 -14.37 15.54 14.86
CA PRO A 122 -15.01 14.51 15.68
C PRO A 122 -14.01 13.76 16.58
N ALA A 123 -14.46 13.45 17.81
CA ALA A 123 -13.68 12.67 18.76
C ALA A 123 -13.45 11.22 18.27
N TYR A 124 -12.46 10.57 18.87
CA TYR A 124 -12.14 9.17 18.58
C TYR A 124 -13.36 8.25 18.81
N ASP A 125 -13.78 7.57 17.75
CA ASP A 125 -14.71 6.45 17.80
C ASP A 125 -13.92 5.13 17.77
N PRO A 126 -13.99 4.31 18.84
CA PRO A 126 -13.32 3.02 18.88
C PRO A 126 -13.94 1.99 17.93
N SER A 127 -15.18 2.20 17.44
CA SER A 127 -15.91 1.22 16.64
C SER A 127 -15.11 0.73 15.43
N PHE A 128 -14.38 1.62 14.78
CA PHE A 128 -13.55 1.27 13.62
C PHE A 128 -12.39 0.35 13.99
N PHE A 129 -11.66 0.67 15.06
CA PHE A 129 -10.53 -0.16 15.51
C PHE A 129 -11.03 -1.51 16.04
N GLU A 130 -12.17 -1.52 16.73
CA GLU A 130 -12.81 -2.75 17.21
C GLU A 130 -13.32 -3.63 16.07
N GLU A 131 -13.79 -3.04 14.97
CA GLU A 131 -14.17 -3.77 13.77
C GLU A 131 -12.97 -4.50 13.15
N ILE A 132 -11.82 -3.82 13.03
CA ILE A 132 -10.57 -4.42 12.55
C ILE A 132 -10.13 -5.60 13.43
N LYS A 133 -10.22 -5.46 14.76
CA LYS A 133 -9.83 -6.53 15.70
C LYS A 133 -10.75 -7.77 15.65
N LYS A 134 -11.99 -7.59 15.18
CA LYS A 134 -13.03 -8.64 15.17
C LYS A 134 -13.16 -9.36 13.83
N VAL A 135 -12.35 -9.04 12.82
CA VAL A 135 -12.33 -9.81 11.58
C VAL A 135 -12.06 -11.29 11.88
N PRO A 136 -12.59 -12.23 11.09
CA PRO A 136 -12.36 -13.66 11.34
C PRO A 136 -10.87 -13.99 11.24
N TYR A 137 -10.37 -14.75 12.21
CA TYR A 137 -9.04 -15.38 12.20
C TYR A 137 -9.20 -16.83 12.69
N ASP A 138 -8.29 -17.72 12.28
CA ASP A 138 -8.29 -19.13 12.70
C ASP A 138 -7.77 -19.24 14.16
N THR A 139 -7.18 -20.38 14.56
CA THR A 139 -6.67 -20.62 15.93
C THR A 139 -5.54 -19.67 16.35
N GLU A 140 -4.79 -19.13 15.39
CA GLU A 140 -3.71 -18.19 15.66
C GLU A 140 -4.30 -16.80 15.92
N LYS A 141 -4.28 -16.38 17.20
CA LYS A 141 -4.70 -15.02 17.58
C LYS A 141 -3.86 -13.98 16.85
N PRO A 142 -4.45 -12.85 16.42
CA PRO A 142 -3.70 -11.76 15.83
C PRO A 142 -2.73 -11.17 16.84
N ILE A 143 -1.62 -10.63 16.33
CA ILE A 143 -0.69 -9.84 17.12
C ILE A 143 -1.21 -8.42 17.14
N ILE A 144 -1.65 -7.98 18.31
CA ILE A 144 -2.25 -6.66 18.49
C ILE A 144 -1.29 -5.79 19.28
N LEU A 145 -1.01 -4.61 18.74
CA LEU A 145 -0.41 -3.52 19.49
C LEU A 145 -1.30 -2.29 19.44
N ASN A 146 -1.84 -1.99 20.62
CA ASN A 146 -2.45 -0.71 20.92
C ASN A 146 -1.38 0.11 21.64
N LYS A 147 -0.65 0.94 20.92
CA LYS A 147 0.22 1.95 21.54
C LYS A 147 -0.17 3.31 21.00
N ASP A 148 0.02 4.33 21.83
CA ASP A 148 0.27 5.68 21.34
C ASP A 148 1.55 5.55 20.49
N LEU A 149 1.36 5.55 19.18
CA LEU A 149 2.35 5.10 18.19
C LEU A 149 3.53 6.07 18.13
N GLU A 150 4.56 5.88 18.98
CA GLU A 150 5.92 6.36 18.70
C GLU A 150 6.46 5.57 17.50
N VAL A 151 6.07 5.96 16.29
CA VAL A 151 6.56 5.37 15.05
C VAL A 151 7.81 6.15 14.65
N SER A 152 8.99 5.62 14.97
CA SER A 152 10.19 6.01 14.23
C SER A 152 10.12 5.31 12.87
N GLY A 153 9.50 5.99 11.91
CA GLY A 153 9.15 5.48 10.57
C GLY A 153 10.33 5.28 9.61
N PHE A 154 11.47 4.77 10.09
CA PHE A 154 12.54 4.33 9.22
C PHE A 154 12.50 2.80 9.15
N LEU A 155 11.99 2.29 8.03
CA LEU A 155 12.17 0.88 7.67
C LEU A 155 13.68 0.68 7.45
N ASP A 156 14.33 -0.15 8.27
CA ASP A 156 15.79 -0.38 8.20
C ASP A 156 16.23 -1.06 6.89
N LYS A 157 15.28 -1.62 6.13
CA LYS A 157 15.53 -2.24 4.83
C LYS A 157 14.97 -1.42 3.69
N ALA A 158 15.76 -1.30 2.63
CA ALA A 158 15.36 -0.61 1.39
C ALA A 158 14.23 -1.35 0.64
N ARG A 159 14.03 -2.66 0.89
CA ARG A 159 13.05 -3.54 0.23
C ARG A 159 12.59 -4.68 1.12
N GLU A 160 11.42 -5.23 0.80
CA GLU A 160 10.79 -6.35 1.51
C GLU A 160 11.43 -7.72 1.17
N PHE A 161 11.97 -7.88 -0.04
CA PHE A 161 12.67 -9.08 -0.50
C PHE A 161 13.88 -8.73 -1.36
N ASP A 162 14.92 -9.58 -1.29
CA ASP A 162 16.15 -9.47 -2.10
C ASP A 162 15.98 -10.13 -3.49
N PHE A 163 14.83 -9.91 -4.12
CA PHE A 163 14.49 -10.44 -5.45
C PHE A 163 14.11 -9.30 -6.42
N PRO A 164 14.30 -9.48 -7.74
CA PRO A 164 13.68 -8.58 -8.71
C PRO A 164 12.15 -8.71 -8.65
N TYR A 165 11.45 -7.68 -9.12
CA TYR A 165 9.99 -7.62 -9.06
C TYR A 165 9.38 -6.86 -10.24
N ILE A 166 8.09 -7.08 -10.43
CA ILE A 166 7.25 -6.35 -11.37
C ILE A 166 6.24 -5.55 -10.57
N LYS A 167 6.36 -4.22 -10.65
CA LYS A 167 5.51 -3.27 -9.94
C LYS A 167 4.20 -3.02 -10.67
N ARG A 168 3.14 -2.86 -9.88
CA ARG A 168 1.94 -2.13 -10.26
C ARG A 168 1.53 -1.20 -9.14
N THR A 169 1.37 0.08 -9.45
CA THR A 169 0.72 1.03 -8.56
C THR A 169 -0.48 1.63 -9.27
N TYR A 170 -1.62 1.56 -8.59
CA TYR A 170 -2.90 2.05 -9.08
C TYR A 170 -3.59 2.89 -8.02
N THR A 171 -4.51 3.73 -8.46
CA THR A 171 -5.39 4.49 -7.58
C THR A 171 -6.80 4.51 -8.17
N THR A 172 -7.80 4.72 -7.33
CA THR A 172 -9.18 4.87 -7.82
C THR A 172 -9.95 5.89 -6.99
N LYS A 173 -10.89 6.58 -7.64
CA LYS A 173 -11.88 7.45 -6.98
C LYS A 173 -13.13 6.70 -6.54
N LYS A 174 -13.36 5.49 -7.09
CA LYS A 174 -14.51 4.64 -6.81
C LYS A 174 -14.26 3.24 -7.35
N PHE A 175 -14.68 2.21 -6.62
CA PHE A 175 -14.63 0.84 -7.11
C PHE A 175 -15.66 0.61 -8.21
N THR A 176 -15.28 -0.07 -9.28
CA THR A 176 -16.20 -0.41 -10.38
C THR A 176 -17.12 -1.57 -10.03
N SER A 177 -16.73 -2.40 -9.05
CA SER A 177 -17.50 -3.57 -8.67
C SER A 177 -17.50 -3.79 -7.16
N PRO A 178 -18.63 -4.27 -6.58
CA PRO A 178 -18.68 -4.60 -5.17
C PRO A 178 -17.86 -5.84 -4.78
N ASP A 179 -17.47 -6.66 -5.75
CA ASP A 179 -16.71 -7.90 -5.55
C ASP A 179 -15.19 -7.70 -5.53
N TRP A 180 -14.70 -6.45 -5.59
CA TRP A 180 -13.26 -6.17 -5.68
C TRP A 180 -12.44 -6.86 -4.59
N SER A 181 -12.90 -6.81 -3.33
CA SER A 181 -12.20 -7.42 -2.20
C SER A 181 -12.02 -8.92 -2.39
N GLU A 182 -13.03 -9.61 -2.93
CA GLU A 182 -12.99 -11.05 -3.22
C GLU A 182 -12.05 -11.34 -4.39
N TRP A 183 -12.21 -10.61 -5.49
CA TRP A 183 -11.36 -10.74 -6.66
C TRP A 183 -9.88 -10.54 -6.29
N PHE A 184 -9.56 -9.42 -5.62
CA PHE A 184 -8.19 -9.07 -5.28
C PHE A 184 -7.58 -10.03 -4.26
N GLN A 185 -8.36 -10.45 -3.26
CA GLN A 185 -7.93 -11.51 -2.35
C GLN A 185 -7.57 -12.78 -3.12
N GLY A 186 -8.39 -13.22 -4.09
CA GLY A 186 -8.07 -14.35 -4.95
C GLY A 186 -6.75 -14.17 -5.70
N ARG A 187 -6.48 -12.97 -6.24
CA ARG A 187 -5.19 -12.66 -6.90
C ARG A 187 -4.01 -12.83 -5.95
N VAL A 188 -4.12 -12.37 -4.71
CA VAL A 188 -3.05 -12.50 -3.69
C VAL A 188 -2.85 -13.96 -3.27
N SER A 189 -3.94 -14.72 -3.09
CA SER A 189 -3.88 -16.15 -2.73
C SER A 189 -3.25 -17.01 -3.81
N GLU A 190 -3.29 -16.61 -5.08
CA GLU A 190 -2.54 -17.31 -6.14
C GLU A 190 -1.03 -17.33 -5.86
N ILE A 191 -0.47 -16.23 -5.32
CA ILE A 191 0.96 -16.14 -5.01
C ILE A 191 1.26 -16.79 -3.66
N ILE A 192 0.55 -16.39 -2.59
CA ILE A 192 0.85 -16.83 -1.21
C ILE A 192 0.43 -18.28 -0.94
N GLY A 193 -0.65 -18.71 -1.60
CA GLY A 193 -1.38 -19.93 -1.33
C GLY A 193 -2.65 -19.69 -0.52
N SER A 194 -3.60 -20.62 -0.66
CA SER A 194 -4.87 -20.68 0.08
C SER A 194 -4.94 -21.95 0.94
N LYS A 195 -6.04 -22.16 1.68
CA LYS A 195 -6.29 -23.46 2.33
C LYS A 195 -6.29 -24.62 1.32
N GLU A 196 -6.77 -24.36 0.10
CA GLU A 196 -6.87 -25.35 -0.97
C GLU A 196 -5.55 -25.55 -1.74
N ASN A 197 -4.73 -24.49 -1.86
CA ASN A 197 -3.38 -24.56 -2.42
C ASN A 197 -2.35 -23.91 -1.47
N PRO A 198 -1.92 -24.61 -0.41
CA PRO A 198 -1.10 -24.01 0.66
C PRO A 198 0.30 -23.58 0.23
N LYS A 199 0.77 -24.07 -0.93
CA LYS A 199 2.11 -23.78 -1.48
C LYS A 199 2.14 -22.50 -2.31
N GLY A 200 0.99 -21.98 -2.76
CA GLY A 200 0.94 -20.82 -3.64
C GLY A 200 1.60 -21.08 -5.00
N LYS A 201 2.13 -20.04 -5.64
CA LYS A 201 2.92 -20.14 -6.88
C LYS A 201 4.40 -20.24 -6.55
N PRO A 202 5.07 -21.37 -6.86
CA PRO A 202 6.50 -21.53 -6.61
C PRO A 202 7.32 -20.43 -7.29
N GLY A 203 8.30 -19.90 -6.54
CA GLY A 203 9.21 -18.87 -7.04
C GLY A 203 8.59 -17.48 -7.15
N LEU A 204 7.38 -17.23 -6.63
CA LEU A 204 6.80 -15.91 -6.55
C LEU A 204 6.59 -15.47 -5.09
N TRP A 205 6.78 -14.17 -4.86
CA TRP A 205 6.43 -13.49 -3.61
C TRP A 205 5.68 -12.20 -3.93
N ILE A 206 4.88 -11.71 -2.98
CA ILE A 206 4.13 -10.47 -3.12
C ILE A 206 4.41 -9.55 -1.93
N SER A 207 4.63 -8.28 -2.23
CA SER A 207 4.37 -7.16 -1.31
C SER A 207 3.18 -6.38 -1.85
N SER A 208 2.09 -6.37 -1.09
CA SER A 208 0.90 -5.58 -1.41
C SER A 208 0.73 -4.53 -0.33
N GLN A 209 0.71 -3.27 -0.72
CA GLN A 209 0.44 -2.16 0.17
C GLN A 209 -0.79 -1.42 -0.31
N ILE A 210 -1.83 -1.31 0.53
CA ILE A 210 -3.08 -0.66 0.17
C ILE A 210 -3.39 0.42 1.18
N GLN A 211 -3.46 1.65 0.70
CA GLN A 211 -3.61 2.85 1.49
C GLN A 211 -4.96 3.49 1.20
N MET A 212 -5.78 3.65 2.22
CA MET A 212 -6.98 4.47 2.16
C MET A 212 -6.60 5.95 2.16
N TYR A 213 -7.18 6.72 1.24
CA TYR A 213 -7.15 8.18 1.29
C TYR A 213 -8.52 8.78 1.60
N GLY A 214 -9.59 7.98 1.49
CA GLY A 214 -10.96 8.41 1.24
C GLY A 214 -11.65 9.27 2.31
N GLY A 215 -12.90 9.60 2.00
CA GLY A 215 -13.72 10.59 2.72
C GLY A 215 -13.53 12.01 2.19
N GLU A 216 -14.61 12.78 2.09
CA GLU A 216 -14.56 14.17 1.63
C GLU A 216 -13.71 15.06 2.57
N ASN A 217 -13.50 14.59 3.80
CA ASN A 217 -12.67 15.25 4.79
C ASN A 217 -11.16 15.00 4.65
N SER A 218 -10.76 14.10 3.76
CA SER A 218 -9.36 13.80 3.48
C SER A 218 -8.58 15.04 3.06
N MET A 219 -7.40 15.24 3.66
CA MET A 219 -6.49 16.29 3.20
C MET A 219 -5.90 15.99 1.84
N PHE A 220 -5.81 14.72 1.43
CA PHE A 220 -5.37 14.37 0.08
C PHE A 220 -6.33 14.97 -0.96
N ILE A 221 -7.64 14.78 -0.74
CA ILE A 221 -8.71 15.28 -1.61
C ILE A 221 -8.86 16.80 -1.49
N LYS A 222 -8.97 17.34 -0.27
CA LYS A 222 -9.13 18.79 -0.03
C LYS A 222 -7.98 19.61 -0.63
N ASN A 223 -6.74 19.13 -0.53
CA ASN A 223 -5.59 19.80 -1.16
C ASN A 223 -5.66 19.80 -2.69
N GLY A 224 -6.28 18.78 -3.30
CA GLY A 224 -6.55 18.75 -4.73
C GLY A 224 -7.62 19.75 -5.15
N LEU A 225 -8.77 19.74 -4.47
CA LEU A 225 -9.90 20.63 -4.75
C LEU A 225 -9.54 22.11 -4.63
N ALA A 226 -8.72 22.45 -3.65
CA ALA A 226 -8.23 23.82 -3.45
C ALA A 226 -7.24 24.29 -4.54
N LYS A 227 -6.88 23.42 -5.50
CA LYS A 227 -5.86 23.68 -6.53
C LYS A 227 -4.57 24.24 -5.92
N ASN A 228 -4.10 23.64 -4.81
CA ASN A 228 -2.97 24.08 -3.99
C ASN A 228 -1.58 23.98 -4.68
N GLY A 229 -1.52 24.12 -6.01
CA GLY A 229 -0.28 24.27 -6.75
C GLY A 229 0.53 23.00 -7.01
N THR A 230 -0.01 21.80 -6.71
CA THR A 230 0.71 20.54 -6.96
C THR A 230 0.40 19.94 -8.33
N ALA A 231 1.35 19.20 -8.91
CA ALA A 231 1.18 18.53 -10.21
C ALA A 231 0.48 17.16 -10.13
N ILE A 232 0.04 16.73 -8.94
CA ILE A 232 -0.67 15.46 -8.78
C ILE A 232 -2.12 15.67 -9.23
N ALA A 233 -2.52 15.04 -10.34
CA ALA A 233 -3.86 15.18 -10.90
C ALA A 233 -4.90 14.26 -10.23
N ASN A 234 -4.51 13.04 -9.85
CA ASN A 234 -5.40 12.01 -9.30
C ASN A 234 -5.70 12.22 -7.79
N ARG A 235 -5.89 13.48 -7.35
CA ARG A 235 -6.15 13.86 -5.94
C ARG A 235 -7.54 13.50 -5.44
N ASP A 236 -8.46 13.22 -6.34
CA ASP A 236 -9.81 12.72 -6.06
C ASP A 236 -9.86 11.22 -5.71
N SER A 237 -8.71 10.57 -5.63
CA SER A 237 -8.64 9.14 -5.35
C SER A 237 -8.90 8.84 -3.88
N ILE A 238 -9.72 7.81 -3.62
CA ILE A 238 -10.11 7.36 -2.29
C ILE A 238 -9.19 6.26 -1.75
N ILE A 239 -8.38 5.65 -2.62
CA ILE A 239 -7.49 4.54 -2.30
C ILE A 239 -6.35 4.48 -3.31
N SER A 240 -5.18 4.01 -2.86
CA SER A 240 -4.11 3.53 -3.73
C SER A 240 -3.63 2.15 -3.32
N GLY A 241 -3.13 1.39 -4.29
CA GLY A 241 -2.52 0.09 -4.06
C GLY A 241 -1.20 0.00 -4.81
N THR A 242 -0.16 -0.53 -4.16
CA THR A 242 1.08 -0.98 -4.81
C THR A 242 1.22 -2.48 -4.62
N TRP A 243 1.35 -3.21 -5.73
CA TRP A 243 1.39 -4.66 -5.78
C TRP A 243 2.65 -5.08 -6.52
N ASP A 244 3.67 -5.44 -5.76
CA ASP A 244 4.97 -5.84 -6.26
C ASP A 244 5.05 -7.37 -6.28
N ALA A 245 5.15 -7.95 -7.48
CA ALA A 245 5.31 -9.38 -7.69
C ALA A 245 6.80 -9.70 -7.87
N PHE A 246 7.42 -10.24 -6.82
CA PHE A 246 8.81 -10.66 -6.79
C PHE A 246 8.96 -12.05 -7.40
N TYR A 247 10.09 -12.28 -8.09
CA TYR A 247 10.32 -13.52 -8.82
C TYR A 247 11.77 -13.99 -8.72
N THR A 248 11.99 -15.30 -8.90
CA THR A 248 13.33 -15.89 -8.93
C THR A 248 14.03 -15.55 -10.24
N VAL A 249 15.33 -15.32 -10.14
CA VAL A 249 16.27 -15.28 -11.26
C VAL A 249 17.57 -15.95 -10.82
N PRO A 250 18.33 -16.58 -11.73
CA PRO A 250 19.73 -16.91 -11.46
C PRO A 250 20.47 -15.65 -10.98
N GLY A 251 21.29 -15.76 -9.94
CA GLY A 251 22.03 -14.60 -9.47
C GLY A 251 22.65 -14.76 -8.08
N PRO A 252 23.04 -13.64 -7.44
CA PRO A 252 23.80 -13.67 -6.17
C PRO A 252 23.12 -14.42 -5.01
N HIS A 253 21.79 -14.57 -5.08
CA HIS A 253 20.98 -15.15 -4.02
C HIS A 253 20.41 -16.54 -4.35
N LEU A 254 20.57 -17.02 -5.59
CA LEU A 254 20.00 -18.28 -6.06
C LEU A 254 20.96 -18.99 -7.04
N PRO A 255 21.08 -20.33 -7.00
CA PRO A 255 21.96 -21.10 -7.89
C PRO A 255 21.80 -20.76 -9.37
N GLU A 256 22.87 -20.87 -10.16
CA GLU A 256 22.86 -20.56 -11.61
C GLU A 256 21.85 -21.40 -12.41
N ASP A 257 21.52 -22.60 -11.94
CA ASP A 257 20.52 -23.51 -12.52
C ASP A 257 19.07 -23.17 -12.11
N THR A 258 18.86 -22.11 -11.32
CA THR A 258 17.54 -21.66 -10.91
C THR A 258 16.73 -21.19 -12.13
N LYS A 259 15.64 -21.88 -12.43
CA LYS A 259 14.69 -21.40 -13.44
C LYS A 259 14.07 -20.07 -12.97
N SER A 260 14.13 -19.05 -13.83
CA SER A 260 13.46 -17.79 -13.55
C SER A 260 11.94 -17.95 -13.60
N SER A 261 11.24 -17.41 -12.61
CA SER A 261 9.78 -17.32 -12.55
C SER A 261 9.23 -15.97 -13.04
N ARG A 262 10.05 -15.20 -13.76
CA ARG A 262 9.64 -13.92 -14.35
C ARG A 262 8.39 -14.02 -15.23
N PRO A 263 8.25 -15.01 -16.14
CA PRO A 263 7.05 -15.14 -16.96
C PRO A 263 5.78 -15.32 -16.13
N GLU A 264 5.85 -16.03 -15.01
CA GLU A 264 4.74 -16.23 -14.09
C GLU A 264 4.35 -14.93 -13.36
N ALA A 265 5.33 -14.09 -13.01
CA ALA A 265 5.08 -12.76 -12.46
C ALA A 265 4.46 -11.81 -13.49
N GLU A 266 4.96 -11.84 -14.74
CA GLU A 266 4.43 -11.03 -15.86
C GLU A 266 2.98 -11.41 -16.14
N GLU A 267 2.68 -12.70 -16.20
CA GLU A 267 1.31 -13.20 -16.41
C GLU A 267 0.38 -12.83 -15.24
N TRP A 268 0.86 -12.91 -13.99
CA TRP A 268 0.06 -12.52 -12.84
C TRP A 268 -0.31 -11.03 -12.87
N GLN A 269 0.64 -10.15 -13.23
CA GLN A 269 0.36 -8.72 -13.37
C GLN A 269 -0.52 -8.42 -14.59
N ARG A 270 -0.31 -9.10 -15.72
CA ARG A 270 -1.16 -8.95 -16.91
C ARG A 270 -2.64 -9.23 -16.59
N LYS A 271 -2.92 -10.29 -15.83
CA LYS A 271 -4.28 -10.61 -15.35
C LYS A 271 -4.83 -9.57 -14.37
N ASN A 272 -3.97 -8.94 -13.55
CA ASN A 272 -4.40 -7.84 -12.71
C ASN A 272 -4.79 -6.62 -13.55
N ASP A 273 -4.00 -6.30 -14.58
CA ASP A 273 -4.25 -5.20 -15.51
C ASP A 273 -5.59 -5.40 -16.25
N GLU A 274 -5.89 -6.65 -16.68
CA GLU A 274 -7.19 -7.02 -17.27
C GLU A 274 -8.36 -6.89 -16.29
N GLY A 275 -8.17 -7.33 -15.04
CA GLY A 275 -9.20 -7.28 -14.01
C GLY A 275 -9.44 -5.87 -13.44
N LEU A 276 -8.48 -4.95 -13.58
CA LEU A 276 -8.54 -3.62 -12.98
C LEU A 276 -9.79 -2.84 -13.43
N LYS A 277 -10.07 -2.82 -14.74
CA LYS A 277 -11.23 -2.13 -15.31
C LYS A 277 -12.56 -2.69 -14.83
N LYS A 278 -12.59 -3.98 -14.54
CA LYS A 278 -13.79 -4.69 -14.10
C LYS A 278 -14.03 -4.50 -12.61
N HIS A 279 -12.97 -4.53 -11.79
CA HIS A 279 -13.11 -4.63 -10.34
C HIS A 279 -12.69 -3.36 -9.57
N TYR A 280 -11.67 -2.62 -10.02
CA TYR A 280 -11.00 -1.60 -9.21
C TYR A 280 -11.24 -0.16 -9.69
N SER A 281 -11.03 0.14 -10.97
CA SER A 281 -11.17 1.50 -11.50
C SER A 281 -11.59 1.47 -12.96
N ASP A 282 -12.51 2.34 -13.36
CA ASP A 282 -13.01 2.44 -14.74
C ASP A 282 -11.94 2.98 -15.71
N THR A 283 -10.91 3.61 -15.15
CA THR A 283 -9.82 4.26 -15.84
C THR A 283 -8.49 3.83 -15.22
N ASP A 284 -7.44 3.76 -16.04
CA ASP A 284 -6.10 3.51 -15.51
C ASP A 284 -5.56 4.81 -14.90
N ARG A 285 -5.48 4.86 -13.58
CA ARG A 285 -5.02 6.02 -12.80
C ARG A 285 -3.86 5.61 -11.94
N ARG A 286 -2.77 6.38 -11.98
CA ARG A 286 -1.50 6.09 -11.33
C ARG A 286 -0.97 7.31 -10.59
N LEU A 287 -0.03 7.07 -9.67
CA LEU A 287 0.71 8.10 -8.95
C LEU A 287 2.20 7.99 -9.30
N LEU A 288 2.89 9.14 -9.41
CA LEU A 288 4.25 9.22 -9.95
C LEU A 288 5.28 8.36 -9.19
N TRP A 289 5.15 8.26 -7.87
CA TRP A 289 6.03 7.44 -7.01
C TRP A 289 5.97 5.93 -7.29
N GLY A 290 4.94 5.48 -7.99
CA GLY A 290 4.67 4.09 -8.32
C GLY A 290 4.63 3.86 -9.82
N SER A 291 5.37 4.64 -10.60
CA SER A 291 5.34 4.52 -12.06
C SER A 291 5.87 3.17 -12.56
N TRP A 292 5.29 2.68 -13.67
CA TRP A 292 5.62 1.38 -14.26
C TRP A 292 5.16 1.36 -15.73
N GLY A 293 5.70 0.42 -16.52
CA GLY A 293 5.36 0.26 -17.94
C GLY A 293 6.15 1.21 -18.85
N ASP A 294 5.48 1.75 -19.87
CA ASP A 294 6.06 2.76 -20.77
C ASP A 294 6.20 4.11 -20.06
N TRP A 295 7.29 4.82 -20.35
CA TRP A 295 7.65 6.11 -19.75
C TRP A 295 7.67 7.25 -20.78
N ASP A 296 7.35 6.96 -22.03
CA ASP A 296 7.24 7.94 -23.09
C ASP A 296 5.98 8.81 -22.91
N LEU A 297 6.16 9.98 -22.29
CA LEU A 297 5.08 10.94 -22.04
C LEU A 297 4.60 11.67 -23.30
N SER A 298 5.23 11.47 -24.46
CA SER A 298 4.68 11.95 -25.73
C SER A 298 3.41 11.18 -26.13
N LYS A 299 3.23 9.98 -25.60
CA LYS A 299 2.10 9.08 -25.87
C LYS A 299 0.89 9.40 -24.99
N PRO A 300 -0.29 9.71 -25.56
CA PRO A 300 -1.51 9.96 -24.81
C PRO A 300 -1.91 8.85 -23.85
N GLU A 301 -1.68 7.59 -24.22
CA GLU A 301 -1.97 6.42 -23.40
C GLU A 301 -1.08 6.31 -22.14
N VAL A 302 0.07 7.00 -22.10
CA VAL A 302 0.97 7.01 -20.94
C VAL A 302 0.65 8.18 -20.03
N TRP A 303 0.71 9.42 -20.54
CA TRP A 303 0.58 10.60 -19.66
C TRP A 303 -0.81 10.72 -19.03
N LYS A 304 -1.86 10.26 -19.72
CA LYS A 304 -3.25 10.28 -19.20
C LYS A 304 -3.45 9.39 -17.98
N CYS A 305 -2.55 8.43 -17.72
CA CYS A 305 -2.58 7.65 -16.49
C CYS A 305 -2.16 8.49 -15.27
N TYR A 306 -1.37 9.55 -15.46
CA TYR A 306 -0.75 10.34 -14.40
C TYR A 306 -1.33 11.75 -14.26
N TYR A 307 -1.77 12.34 -15.37
CA TYR A 307 -2.18 13.74 -15.45
C TYR A 307 -3.53 13.91 -16.14
N ASP A 308 -4.29 14.93 -15.72
CA ASP A 308 -5.38 15.49 -16.51
C ASP A 308 -4.83 16.44 -17.60
N ASP A 309 -5.66 16.73 -18.61
CA ASP A 309 -5.31 17.58 -19.74
C ASP A 309 -4.85 19.00 -19.33
N GLU A 310 -5.49 19.62 -18.33
CA GLU A 310 -5.18 20.99 -17.86
C GLU A 310 -3.79 21.02 -17.22
N THR A 311 -3.55 20.08 -16.30
CA THR A 311 -2.29 19.92 -15.59
C THR A 311 -1.16 19.56 -16.55
N PHE A 312 -1.35 18.62 -17.47
CA PHE A 312 -0.31 18.20 -18.41
C PHE A 312 0.11 19.34 -19.34
N LYS A 313 -0.85 20.07 -19.93
CA LYS A 313 -0.56 21.25 -20.78
C LYS A 313 0.19 22.34 -20.02
N LYS A 314 -0.19 22.57 -18.75
CA LYS A 314 0.50 23.53 -17.88
C LYS A 314 1.94 23.09 -17.63
N LEU A 315 2.18 21.81 -17.36
CA LEU A 315 3.53 21.26 -17.16
C LEU A 315 4.38 21.36 -18.42
N GLN A 316 3.84 21.06 -19.60
CA GLN A 316 4.54 21.25 -20.88
C GLN A 316 4.95 22.72 -21.09
N SER A 317 4.06 23.67 -20.78
CA SER A 317 4.36 25.10 -20.88
C SER A 317 5.46 25.54 -19.90
N ILE A 318 5.43 25.02 -18.66
CA ILE A 318 6.49 25.28 -17.66
C ILE A 318 7.81 24.67 -18.12
N ARG A 319 7.80 23.41 -18.57
CA ARG A 319 9.00 22.70 -19.06
C ARG A 319 9.64 23.42 -20.22
N LYS A 320 8.87 23.83 -21.23
CA LYS A 320 9.37 24.59 -22.39
C LYS A 320 10.04 25.91 -22.00
N LYS A 321 9.62 26.54 -20.91
CA LYS A 321 10.25 27.77 -20.39
C LYS A 321 11.51 27.49 -19.59
N ALA A 322 11.50 26.43 -18.78
CA ALA A 322 12.60 26.07 -17.89
C ALA A 322 13.72 25.31 -18.61
N ASP A 323 13.39 24.57 -19.66
CA ASP A 323 14.30 23.76 -20.46
C ASP A 323 13.82 23.70 -21.94
N PRO A 324 14.16 24.73 -22.74
CA PRO A 324 13.62 24.89 -24.09
C PRO A 324 14.26 23.98 -25.14
N HIS A 325 15.27 23.19 -24.80
CA HIS A 325 16.09 22.41 -25.74
C HIS A 325 15.79 20.91 -25.74
N GLU A 326 14.95 20.44 -24.82
CA GLU A 326 14.52 19.05 -24.74
C GLU A 326 13.07 18.93 -25.24
N GLU A 327 12.81 18.03 -26.21
CA GLU A 327 11.46 17.74 -26.69
C GLU A 327 10.71 16.87 -25.66
N VAL A 328 9.42 17.15 -25.43
CA VAL A 328 8.53 16.44 -24.48
C VAL A 328 7.54 15.57 -25.22
#